data_AF-A0AAV9I473-F1
#
_entry.id   AF-A0AAV9I473-F1
#
_cell.length_a   1.000
_cell.length_b   1.000
_cell.length_c   1.000
_cell.angle_alpha   90.00
_cell.angle_beta   90.00
_cell.angle_gamma   90.00
#
_symmetry.space_group_name_H-M   'P 1'
#
loop_
_entity.id
_entity.type
_entity.pdbx_description
1 polymer ?
#
loop_
_entity_poly.entity_id
_entity_poly.type
_entity_poly.pdbx_seq_one_letter_code
_entity_poly.pdbx_strand_id
1 'polypeptide(L)'
;MKFLITLLALPAAVLAAPTPNEVAARDDNPPGFVFDTFACACTNAAGKPDGSCPYGDSKSDIGELSHFCFITSHWSKPIEQVMTSAYCKQQNPAYPTAVCKPIKLCLRYPQCTNHNDLYNLCGYKEEISEFYCDHGKQH
;
A
#
# COMPACT_ATOMS: atom_id res chain seq x y z
N MET A 1 18.62 -31.32 -48.35
CA MET A 1 18.98 -30.03 -47.72
C MET A 1 17.83 -29.67 -46.76
N LYS A 2 17.91 -30.11 -45.51
CA LYS A 2 18.09 -29.29 -44.28
C LYS A 2 17.09 -28.12 -44.15
N PHE A 3 15.94 -28.43 -43.54
CA PHE A 3 15.04 -27.45 -42.92
C PHE A 3 15.60 -27.09 -41.55
N LEU A 4 15.90 -25.80 -41.32
CA LEU A 4 16.26 -25.25 -40.02
C LEU A 4 15.00 -24.67 -39.39
N ILE A 5 14.48 -25.37 -38.38
CA ILE A 5 13.44 -24.88 -37.47
C ILE A 5 14.17 -24.05 -36.41
N THR A 6 14.03 -22.73 -36.48
CA THR A 6 14.48 -21.82 -35.42
C THR A 6 13.46 -21.82 -34.30
N LEU A 7 13.75 -22.53 -33.21
CA LEU A 7 13.09 -22.36 -31.93
C LEU A 7 13.36 -20.93 -31.43
N LEU A 8 12.33 -20.08 -31.43
CA LEU A 8 12.31 -18.85 -30.65
C LEU A 8 12.15 -19.24 -29.18
N ALA A 9 13.26 -19.27 -28.46
CA ALA A 9 13.27 -19.31 -27.01
C ALA A 9 12.63 -18.02 -26.48
N LEU A 10 11.42 -18.12 -25.91
CA LEU A 10 10.90 -17.05 -25.06
C LEU A 10 11.75 -17.03 -23.79
N PRO A 11 12.31 -15.87 -23.39
CA PRO A 11 12.82 -15.75 -22.04
C PRO A 11 11.61 -15.81 -21.10
N ALA A 12 11.46 -16.93 -20.41
CA ALA A 12 10.64 -17.02 -19.22
C ALA A 12 11.27 -16.07 -18.18
N ALA A 13 10.86 -14.81 -18.22
CA ALA A 13 11.11 -13.87 -17.14
C ALA A 13 10.34 -14.39 -15.93
N VAL A 14 11.02 -15.20 -15.13
CA VAL A 14 10.60 -15.54 -13.78
C VAL A 14 10.56 -14.22 -13.01
N LEU A 15 9.34 -13.68 -12.85
CA LEU A 15 9.06 -12.62 -11.88
C LEU A 15 9.26 -13.23 -10.49
N ALA A 16 10.51 -13.29 -10.05
CA ALA A 16 10.82 -13.57 -8.66
C ALA A 16 10.24 -12.43 -7.82
N ALA A 17 9.29 -12.78 -6.94
CA ALA A 17 8.81 -11.83 -5.92
C ALA A 17 10.02 -11.44 -5.04
N PRO A 18 10.27 -10.14 -4.83
CA PRO A 18 11.43 -9.70 -4.06
C PRO A 18 11.37 -10.24 -2.64
N THR A 19 12.51 -10.70 -2.14
CA THR A 19 12.65 -11.21 -0.77
C THR A 19 12.66 -10.05 0.23
N PRO A 20 12.27 -10.26 1.51
CA PRO A 20 12.25 -9.21 2.54
C PRO A 20 13.59 -8.48 2.72
N ASN A 21 14.71 -9.13 2.40
CA ASN A 21 16.05 -8.51 2.46
C ASN A 21 16.35 -7.60 1.26
N GLU A 22 15.75 -7.83 0.09
CA GLU A 22 15.92 -6.96 -1.10
C GLU A 22 15.11 -5.67 -0.98
N VAL A 23 14.00 -5.71 -0.24
CA VAL A 23 13.19 -4.55 0.14
C VAL A 23 13.98 -3.59 1.03
N ALA A 24 14.84 -4.11 1.92
CA ALA A 24 15.71 -3.32 2.79
C ALA A 24 16.99 -2.79 2.09
N ALA A 25 17.32 -3.29 0.90
CA ALA A 25 18.60 -3.05 0.23
C ALA A 25 18.57 -2.01 -0.91
N ARG A 26 17.44 -1.31 -1.13
CA ARG A 26 17.43 -0.11 -1.98
C ARG A 26 17.79 1.09 -1.12
N ASP A 27 18.92 1.73 -1.42
CA ASP A 27 19.49 2.87 -0.67
C ASP A 27 18.52 4.05 -0.47
N ASP A 28 17.41 4.11 -1.20
CA ASP A 28 16.39 5.18 -1.14
C ASP A 28 15.16 4.84 -0.27
N ASN A 29 15.10 3.66 0.34
CA ASN A 29 13.93 3.27 1.14
C ASN A 29 13.99 3.88 2.55
N PRO A 30 12.89 4.48 3.03
CA PRO A 30 12.85 5.09 4.36
C PRO A 30 12.95 4.03 5.47
N PRO A 31 13.38 4.40 6.69
CA PRO A 31 13.42 3.50 7.83
C PRO A 31 12.06 2.83 8.07
N GLY A 32 12.08 1.50 8.24
CA GLY A 32 10.86 0.71 8.45
C GLY A 32 10.04 0.44 7.19
N PHE A 33 10.57 0.71 5.99
CA PHE A 33 9.92 0.37 4.72
C PHE A 33 9.53 -1.10 4.61
N VAL A 34 8.34 -1.36 4.06
CA VAL A 34 7.81 -2.71 3.85
C VAL A 34 7.59 -2.99 2.37
N PHE A 35 6.87 -2.12 1.64
CA PHE A 35 6.65 -2.28 0.19
C PHE A 35 6.06 -1.02 -0.46
N ASP A 36 6.15 -0.97 -1.79
CA ASP A 36 5.45 -0.01 -2.64
C ASP A 36 4.03 -0.50 -2.96
N THR A 37 3.04 0.39 -2.93
CA THR A 37 1.64 0.08 -3.28
C THR A 37 0.91 1.33 -3.76
N PHE A 38 -0.42 1.30 -3.81
CA PHE A 38 -1.26 2.43 -4.15
C PHE A 38 -2.09 2.90 -2.94
N ALA A 39 -2.34 4.19 -2.89
CA ALA A 39 -3.46 4.76 -2.15
C ALA A 39 -4.53 5.14 -3.17
N CYS A 40 -5.80 4.90 -2.87
CA CYS A 40 -6.90 5.19 -3.79
C CYS A 40 -8.01 5.98 -3.12
N ALA A 41 -8.76 6.76 -3.89
CA ALA A 41 -9.94 7.47 -3.42
C ALA A 41 -11.03 7.45 -4.48
N CYS A 42 -12.29 7.51 -4.04
CA CYS A 42 -13.41 7.87 -4.89
C CYS A 42 -13.42 9.40 -5.04
N THR A 43 -13.52 9.90 -6.26
CA THR A 43 -13.42 11.34 -6.58
C THR A 43 -14.62 11.85 -7.34
N ASN A 44 -14.98 13.11 -7.09
CA ASN A 44 -16.02 13.80 -7.85
C ASN A 44 -15.47 14.42 -9.15
N ALA A 45 -16.33 15.09 -9.92
CA ALA A 45 -15.93 15.73 -11.18
C ALA A 45 -14.88 16.84 -11.03
N ALA A 46 -14.71 17.41 -9.83
CA ALA A 46 -13.67 18.39 -9.52
C ALA A 46 -12.36 17.73 -9.05
N GLY A 47 -12.28 16.40 -9.08
CA GLY A 47 -11.12 15.64 -8.60
C GLY A 47 -10.96 15.63 -7.08
N LYS A 48 -11.99 16.05 -6.31
CA LYS A 48 -11.93 16.02 -4.85
C LYS A 48 -12.17 14.59 -4.35
N PRO A 49 -11.30 14.04 -3.49
CA PRO A 49 -11.48 12.72 -2.90
C PRO A 49 -12.56 12.71 -1.81
N ASP A 50 -13.24 11.58 -1.69
CA ASP A 50 -14.04 11.15 -0.54
C ASP A 50 -13.13 10.35 0.41
N GLY A 51 -13.18 10.66 1.71
CA GLY A 51 -12.34 10.02 2.74
C GLY A 51 -12.86 8.68 3.25
N SER A 52 -13.93 8.16 2.66
CA SER A 52 -14.59 6.92 3.07
C SER A 52 -13.82 5.68 2.58
N CYS A 53 -13.27 4.88 3.51
CA CYS A 53 -12.42 3.72 3.19
C CYS A 53 -13.12 2.37 3.49
N PRO A 54 -13.29 1.48 2.50
CA PRO A 54 -13.89 0.16 2.76
C PRO A 54 -13.01 -0.80 3.57
N TYR A 55 -11.69 -0.79 3.33
CA TYR A 55 -10.74 -1.74 3.92
C TYR A 55 -9.36 -1.09 4.04
N GLY A 56 -9.23 -0.10 4.91
CA GLY A 56 -7.99 0.63 5.13
C GLY A 56 -8.21 1.85 6.02
N ASP A 57 -7.26 2.77 5.96
CA ASP A 57 -7.32 4.04 6.67
C ASP A 57 -7.09 5.19 5.68
N SER A 58 -7.57 6.38 6.03
CA SER A 58 -7.25 7.62 5.34
C SER A 58 -6.77 8.66 6.34
N LYS A 59 -5.89 9.55 5.90
CA LYS A 59 -5.45 10.70 6.70
C LYS A 59 -5.93 11.98 6.04
N SER A 60 -6.31 12.99 6.83
CA SER A 60 -6.82 14.26 6.30
C SER A 60 -5.76 15.35 6.14
N ASP A 61 -4.53 15.09 6.59
CA ASP A 61 -3.46 16.08 6.79
C ASP A 61 -2.12 15.67 6.15
N ILE A 62 -2.18 14.85 5.10
CA ILE A 62 -1.00 14.32 4.39
C ILE A 62 -0.83 14.94 2.99
N GLY A 63 -1.23 16.20 2.84
CA GLY A 63 -1.09 16.95 1.59
C GLY A 63 -1.93 16.35 0.46
N GLU A 64 -1.30 16.02 -0.66
CA GLU A 64 -1.98 15.57 -1.88
C GLU A 64 -2.62 14.17 -1.80
N LEU A 65 -2.28 13.42 -0.74
CA LEU A 65 -2.85 12.11 -0.42
C LEU A 65 -3.98 12.23 0.61
N SER A 66 -4.35 13.45 1.02
CA SER A 66 -5.41 13.62 2.02
C SER A 66 -6.69 12.99 1.51
N HIS A 67 -7.32 12.17 2.35
CA HIS A 67 -8.50 11.36 2.06
C HIS A 67 -8.30 10.20 1.07
N PHE A 68 -7.06 9.89 0.68
CA PHE A 68 -6.77 8.64 -0.03
C PHE A 68 -6.66 7.50 0.97
N CYS A 69 -7.32 6.40 0.67
CA CYS A 69 -7.27 5.18 1.45
C CYS A 69 -6.07 4.35 1.05
N PHE A 70 -5.38 3.79 2.04
CA PHE A 70 -4.32 2.83 1.85
C PHE A 70 -4.50 1.65 2.81
N ILE A 71 -3.85 0.53 2.50
CA ILE A 71 -3.92 -0.65 3.34
C ILE A 71 -3.13 -0.45 4.64
N THR A 72 -3.69 -0.90 5.76
CA THR A 72 -3.07 -0.74 7.09
C THR A 72 -2.57 -2.05 7.68
N SER A 73 -2.78 -3.17 7.00
CA SER A 73 -2.27 -4.47 7.44
C SER A 73 -2.05 -5.43 6.28
N HIS A 74 -1.21 -6.45 6.48
CA HIS A 74 -0.96 -7.48 5.45
C HIS A 74 -2.16 -8.37 5.13
N TRP A 75 -3.14 -8.41 6.01
CA TRP A 75 -4.40 -9.12 5.80
C TRP A 75 -5.38 -8.34 4.92
N SER A 76 -5.11 -7.05 4.68
CA SER A 76 -5.95 -6.19 3.86
C SER A 76 -5.77 -6.53 2.38
N LYS A 77 -6.87 -6.56 1.63
CA LYS A 77 -6.79 -6.65 0.16
C LYS A 77 -6.15 -5.38 -0.40
N PRO A 78 -5.36 -5.47 -1.48
CA PRO A 78 -4.81 -4.28 -2.14
C PRO A 78 -5.94 -3.29 -2.50
N ILE A 79 -5.75 -2.02 -2.13
CA ILE A 79 -6.84 -1.04 -2.16
C ILE A 79 -7.33 -0.76 -3.57
N GLU A 80 -6.43 -0.80 -4.56
CA GLU A 80 -6.72 -0.63 -5.98
C GLU A 80 -7.60 -1.75 -6.56
N GLN A 81 -7.65 -2.91 -5.91
CA GLN A 81 -8.53 -4.01 -6.32
C GLN A 81 -9.95 -3.85 -5.74
N VAL A 82 -10.10 -3.11 -4.65
CA VAL A 82 -11.40 -2.85 -4.01
C VAL A 82 -12.01 -1.56 -4.56
N MET A 83 -11.21 -0.49 -4.59
CA MET A 83 -11.62 0.86 -4.93
C MET A 83 -11.58 1.07 -6.44
N THR A 84 -12.53 0.43 -7.12
CA THR A 84 -12.75 0.59 -8.56
C THR A 84 -13.82 1.65 -8.83
N SER A 85 -13.88 2.22 -10.04
CA SER A 85 -14.97 3.16 -10.38
C SER A 85 -16.35 2.52 -10.29
N ALA A 86 -16.47 1.20 -10.47
CA ALA A 86 -17.72 0.47 -10.24
C ALA A 86 -18.12 0.50 -8.76
N TYR A 87 -17.16 0.21 -7.86
CA TYR A 87 -17.35 0.33 -6.42
C TYR A 87 -17.71 1.77 -6.03
N CYS A 88 -16.95 2.77 -6.49
CA CYS A 88 -17.17 4.17 -6.19
C CYS A 88 -18.56 4.64 -6.61
N LYS A 89 -18.98 4.31 -7.83
CA LYS A 89 -20.31 4.65 -8.33
C LYS A 89 -21.43 3.98 -7.52
N GLN A 90 -21.21 2.76 -7.02
CA GLN A 90 -22.18 2.04 -6.22
C GLN A 90 -22.30 2.60 -4.79
N GLN A 91 -21.16 2.86 -4.13
CA GLN A 91 -21.14 3.27 -2.72
C GLN A 91 -21.36 4.76 -2.53
N ASN A 92 -20.83 5.58 -3.44
CA ASN A 92 -20.98 7.02 -3.39
C ASN A 92 -21.12 7.61 -4.80
N PRO A 93 -22.35 7.67 -5.35
CA PRO A 93 -22.62 8.18 -6.69
C PRO A 93 -22.13 9.62 -6.95
N ALA A 94 -21.94 10.44 -5.89
CA ALA A 94 -21.40 11.79 -6.01
C ALA A 94 -19.88 11.81 -6.28
N TYR A 95 -19.20 10.69 -6.03
CA TYR A 95 -17.77 10.49 -6.22
C TYR A 95 -17.51 9.24 -7.08
N PRO A 96 -17.98 9.19 -8.34
CA PRO A 96 -18.06 7.94 -9.09
C PRO A 96 -16.71 7.43 -9.64
N THR A 97 -15.65 8.23 -9.58
CA THR A 97 -14.37 7.94 -10.25
C THR A 97 -13.34 7.47 -9.24
N ALA A 98 -12.78 6.27 -9.43
CA ALA A 98 -11.62 5.85 -8.65
C ALA A 98 -10.32 6.48 -9.18
N VAL A 99 -9.53 7.08 -8.28
CA VAL A 99 -8.19 7.60 -8.57
C VAL A 99 -7.20 6.97 -7.61
N CYS A 100 -6.08 6.47 -8.13
CA CYS A 100 -5.02 5.85 -7.34
C CYS A 100 -3.69 6.56 -7.56
N LYS A 101 -2.89 6.67 -6.50
CA LYS A 101 -1.55 7.26 -6.49
C LYS A 101 -0.55 6.29 -5.87
N PRO A 102 0.67 6.17 -6.41
CA PRO A 102 1.69 5.31 -5.83
C PRO A 102 2.14 5.86 -4.46
N ILE A 103 2.36 4.96 -3.51
CA ILE A 103 2.82 5.27 -2.16
C ILE A 103 3.83 4.23 -1.68
N LYS A 104 4.57 4.59 -0.62
CA LYS A 104 5.42 3.68 0.14
C LYS A 104 4.79 3.41 1.49
N LEU A 105 4.65 2.14 1.86
CA LEU A 105 4.22 1.74 3.19
C LEU A 105 5.39 1.28 4.04
N CYS A 106 5.35 1.74 5.28
CA CYS A 106 6.31 1.44 6.34
C CYS A 106 5.56 0.76 7.49
N LEU A 107 6.30 0.06 8.35
CA LEU A 107 5.77 -0.43 9.62
C LEU A 107 5.18 0.75 10.38
N ARG A 108 3.93 0.59 10.82
CA ARG A 108 3.22 1.59 11.62
C ARG A 108 3.93 1.79 12.97
N TYR A 109 4.38 0.69 13.56
CA TYR A 109 5.06 0.66 14.84
C TYR A 109 6.37 -0.13 14.74
N PRO A 110 7.43 0.44 14.13
CA PRO A 110 8.67 -0.29 13.85
C PRO A 110 9.37 -0.81 15.11
N GLN A 111 9.08 -0.22 16.28
CA GLN A 111 9.63 -0.63 17.57
C GLN A 111 8.77 -1.65 18.33
N CYS A 112 7.54 -1.96 17.87
CA CYS A 112 6.70 -3.00 18.48
C CYS A 112 6.78 -4.29 17.65
N THR A 113 7.44 -5.34 18.16
CA THR A 113 7.54 -6.63 17.45
C THR A 113 6.18 -7.30 17.21
N ASN A 114 5.21 -7.06 18.09
CA ASN A 114 3.87 -7.66 18.01
C ASN A 114 2.95 -6.99 16.98
N HIS A 115 3.43 -5.93 16.32
CA HIS A 115 2.67 -5.16 15.34
C HIS A 115 3.42 -5.00 14.01
N ASN A 116 4.26 -5.99 13.67
CA ASN A 116 4.95 -6.04 12.37
C ASN A 116 3.99 -6.31 11.19
N ASP A 117 2.70 -6.52 11.48
CA ASP A 117 1.62 -6.72 10.54
C ASP A 117 0.87 -5.43 10.20
N LEU A 118 1.15 -4.33 10.90
CA LEU A 118 0.48 -3.03 10.72
C LEU A 118 1.34 -2.03 9.95
N TYR A 119 0.71 -1.32 9.03
CA TYR A 119 1.35 -0.42 8.08
C TYR A 119 0.81 1.00 8.16
N ASN A 120 1.67 1.95 7.81
CA ASN A 120 1.32 3.35 7.63
C ASN A 120 2.16 3.94 6.49
N LEU A 121 1.80 5.14 6.04
CA LEU A 121 2.58 5.88 5.04
C LEU A 121 3.99 6.14 5.57
N CYS A 122 4.99 5.85 4.75
CA CYS A 122 6.36 6.15 5.11
C CYS A 122 6.55 7.65 5.36
N GLY A 123 7.26 7.98 6.45
CA GLY A 123 7.47 9.37 6.88
C GLY A 123 6.31 9.97 7.69
N TYR A 124 5.15 9.32 7.74
CA TYR A 124 4.08 9.71 8.64
C TYR A 124 4.39 9.24 10.06
N LYS A 125 4.51 10.18 10.99
CA LYS A 125 4.70 9.88 12.41
C LYS A 125 3.34 9.85 13.08
N GLU A 126 2.97 8.69 13.58
CA GLU A 126 1.82 8.57 14.46
C GLU A 126 2.26 8.81 15.91
N GLU A 127 1.46 9.53 16.68
CA GLU A 127 1.68 9.63 18.11
C GLU A 127 1.33 8.28 18.74
N ILE A 128 2.35 7.54 19.15
CA ILE A 128 2.20 6.23 19.78
C ILE A 128 2.11 6.48 21.28
N SER A 129 0.99 6.12 21.92
CA SER A 129 0.98 6.03 23.38
C SER A 129 1.88 4.87 23.79
N GLU A 130 2.80 5.08 24.74
CA GLU A 130 3.77 4.07 25.21
C GLU A 130 3.14 2.71 25.60
N PHE A 131 1.82 2.68 25.85
CA PHE A 131 1.04 1.47 26.15
C PHE A 131 0.83 0.51 24.97
N TYR A 132 1.12 0.91 23.72
CA TYR A 132 0.84 0.08 22.54
C TYR A 132 1.93 -0.95 22.22
N CYS A 133 3.18 -0.70 22.61
CA CYS A 133 4.23 -1.71 22.52
C CYS A 133 4.25 -2.50 23.82
N ASP A 134 3.87 -3.77 23.77
CA ASP A 134 4.21 -4.68 24.85
C ASP A 134 5.73 -4.90 24.78
N HIS A 135 6.48 -4.10 25.56
CA HIS A 135 7.94 -4.17 25.66
C HIS A 135 8.38 -5.41 26.44
N GLY A 136 7.82 -6.57 26.07
CA GLY A 136 7.96 -7.88 26.71
C GLY A 136 8.94 -7.83 27.86
N LYS A 137 8.45 -7.50 29.06
CA LYS A 137 9.20 -7.83 30.28
C LYS A 137 9.21 -9.35 30.32
N GLN A 138 10.21 -9.93 29.68
CA GLN A 138 10.63 -11.29 29.92
C GLN A 138 10.93 -11.37 31.40
N HIS A 139 9.98 -11.94 32.15
CA HIS A 139 10.17 -12.35 33.53
C HIS A 139 10.96 -13.65 33.56
#